data_AF-A0A7Y3MI90-F1
#
_entry.id   AF-A0A7Y3MI90-F1
#
_cell.length_a   1.000
_cell.length_b   1.000
_cell.length_c   1.000
_cell.angle_alpha   90.00
_cell.angle_beta   90.00
_cell.angle_gamma   90.00
#
_symmetry.space_group_name_H-M   'P 1'
#
loop_
_entity.id
_entity.type
_entity.pdbx_description
1 polymer ?
#
loop_
_entity_poly.entity_id
_entity_poly.type
_entity_poly.pdbx_seq_one_letter_code
_entity_poly.pdbx_strand_id
1 'polypeptide(L)'
;MNILILFSRVLPPLVVLSAFAWVYIAQAEERSQYRESRAELAPANAAASKATAAPAYKRYELGKGRLLFVNSEKSFESYDNWIIDQSSFEFSKRQRALSKRDKKRLQKMLLKAREEQTKSFGGTIVTAGSPCTLRQRLHLKNVRLKSSERGGSQVSFSRSFGSTTVVAEIRDALSDEVVFIYKEDVALGGGVSGGPDARINRLAKALRIVMVNAHKILVHALPLHEERIATRNEFGCSGQLGKNAISLRAERARLASQ
;
A
#
# COMPACT_ATOMS: atom_id res chain seq x y z
N MET A 1 -65.79 -17.29 -18.04
CA MET A 1 -65.68 -16.95 -16.61
C MET A 1 -64.19 -16.87 -16.29
N ASN A 2 -63.59 -15.68 -16.35
CA ASN A 2 -62.15 -15.50 -16.23
C ASN A 2 -61.81 -14.94 -14.85
N ILE A 3 -61.02 -15.68 -14.07
CA ILE A 3 -60.46 -15.25 -12.79
C ILE A 3 -59.05 -14.71 -13.07
N LEU A 4 -58.87 -13.42 -12.84
CA LEU A 4 -57.61 -12.70 -12.88
C LEU A 4 -57.12 -12.54 -11.42
N ILE A 5 -55.98 -13.13 -11.06
CA ILE A 5 -55.35 -12.90 -9.74
C ILE A 5 -54.07 -12.08 -9.96
N LEU A 6 -54.16 -10.80 -9.62
CA LEU A 6 -53.05 -9.85 -9.48
C LEU A 6 -52.59 -9.86 -8.01
N PHE A 7 -51.42 -10.43 -7.72
CA PHE A 7 -50.73 -10.21 -6.44
C PHE A 7 -49.74 -9.06 -6.58
N SER A 8 -50.18 -7.86 -6.21
CA SER A 8 -49.32 -6.73 -5.89
C SER A 8 -48.79 -6.90 -4.46
N ARG A 9 -47.50 -7.16 -4.29
CA ARG A 9 -46.81 -7.10 -2.99
C ARG A 9 -46.12 -5.76 -2.85
N VAL A 10 -46.82 -4.81 -2.21
CA VAL A 10 -46.24 -3.58 -1.67
C VAL A 10 -45.60 -3.91 -0.33
N LEU A 11 -44.26 -3.90 -0.28
CA LEU A 11 -43.52 -3.97 0.98
C LEU A 11 -43.60 -2.61 1.70
N PRO A 12 -43.89 -2.57 3.02
CA PRO A 12 -44.03 -1.33 3.75
C PRO A 12 -42.68 -0.60 3.92
N PRO A 13 -42.63 0.73 3.71
CA PRO A 13 -41.40 1.53 3.72
C PRO A 13 -40.73 1.71 5.10
N LEU A 14 -41.27 1.10 6.17
CA LEU A 14 -40.80 1.30 7.54
C LEU A 14 -39.62 0.39 7.96
N VAL A 15 -39.36 -0.71 7.25
CA VAL A 15 -38.26 -1.64 7.61
C VAL A 15 -36.90 -1.22 7.03
N VAL A 16 -36.88 -0.37 6.00
CA VAL A 16 -35.62 0.05 5.34
C VAL A 16 -34.88 1.12 6.15
N LEU A 17 -35.58 1.95 6.94
CA LEU A 17 -34.96 3.04 7.70
C LEU A 17 -34.19 2.59 8.94
N SER A 18 -34.50 1.43 9.53
CA SER A 18 -33.80 0.93 10.72
C SER A 18 -32.42 0.34 10.40
N ALA A 19 -32.25 -0.30 9.24
CA ALA A 19 -30.97 -0.90 8.84
C ALA A 19 -29.88 0.16 8.53
N PHE A 20 -30.26 1.34 8.03
CA PHE A 20 -29.30 2.43 7.77
C PHE A 20 -28.82 3.12 9.06
N ALA A 21 -29.65 3.18 10.10
CA ALA A 21 -29.26 3.75 11.38
C ALA A 21 -28.18 2.90 12.08
N TRP A 22 -28.31 1.57 12.04
CA TRP A 22 -27.31 0.66 12.62
C TRP A 22 -25.95 0.72 11.93
N VAL A 23 -25.90 0.90 10.60
CA VAL A 23 -24.63 1.06 9.87
C VAL A 23 -23.92 2.37 10.24
N TYR A 24 -24.66 3.44 10.51
CA TYR A 24 -24.07 4.72 10.94
C TYR A 24 -23.56 4.67 12.38
N ILE A 25 -24.25 3.99 13.28
CA ILE A 25 -23.83 3.82 14.68
C ILE A 25 -22.56 2.95 14.75
N ALA A 26 -22.52 1.81 14.04
CA ALA A 26 -21.33 0.96 13.99
C ALA A 26 -20.10 1.68 13.39
N GLN A 27 -20.29 2.55 12.38
CA GLN A 27 -19.19 3.35 11.83
C GLN A 27 -18.73 4.50 12.74
N ALA A 28 -19.60 4.99 13.62
CA ALA A 28 -19.25 6.01 14.60
C ALA A 28 -18.43 5.41 15.75
N GLU A 29 -18.79 4.20 16.21
CA GLU A 29 -18.06 3.47 17.26
C GLU A 29 -16.66 3.05 16.80
N GLU A 30 -16.51 2.54 15.57
CA GLU A 30 -15.19 2.18 15.02
C GLU A 30 -14.26 3.41 14.89
N ARG A 31 -14.81 4.59 14.63
CA ARG A 31 -14.06 5.86 14.62
C ARG A 31 -13.73 6.38 16.01
N SER A 32 -14.56 6.09 17.02
CA SER A 32 -14.30 6.44 18.41
C SER A 32 -13.17 5.59 18.97
N GLN A 33 -13.25 4.26 18.79
CA GLN A 33 -12.20 3.34 19.21
C GLN A 33 -10.85 3.64 18.53
N TYR A 34 -10.85 4.02 17.24
CA TYR A 34 -9.63 4.43 16.54
C TYR A 34 -9.07 5.80 17.01
N ARG A 35 -9.94 6.70 17.51
CA ARG A 35 -9.50 7.99 18.08
C ARG A 35 -8.94 7.82 19.47
N GLU A 36 -9.54 6.98 20.31
CA GLU A 36 -9.06 6.69 21.66
C GLU A 36 -7.72 5.94 21.63
N SER A 37 -7.60 4.88 20.82
CA SER A 37 -6.32 4.18 20.65
C SER A 37 -5.21 5.07 20.06
N ARG A 38 -5.54 6.05 19.22
CA ARG A 38 -4.57 7.06 18.73
C ARG A 38 -4.24 8.11 19.80
N ALA A 39 -5.19 8.49 20.64
CA ALA A 39 -4.99 9.44 21.74
C ALA A 39 -4.17 8.83 22.87
N GLU A 40 -4.24 7.51 23.08
CA GLU A 40 -3.45 6.77 24.07
C GLU A 40 -2.01 6.52 23.61
N LEU A 41 -1.79 6.35 22.29
CA LEU A 41 -0.45 6.26 21.67
C LEU A 41 0.24 7.62 21.50
N ALA A 42 -0.50 8.73 21.56
CA ALA A 42 0.05 10.08 21.39
C ALA A 42 0.99 10.54 22.54
N PRO A 43 0.64 10.39 23.83
CA PRO A 43 1.51 10.80 24.93
C PRO A 43 2.71 9.87 25.12
N ALA A 44 2.60 8.59 24.76
CA ALA A 44 3.72 7.65 24.80
C ALA A 44 4.85 8.03 23.81
N ASN A 45 4.50 8.61 22.66
CA ASN A 45 5.46 9.11 21.67
C ASN A 45 5.96 10.54 21.95
N ALA A 46 5.25 11.33 22.76
CA ALA A 46 5.66 12.69 23.11
C ALA A 46 6.82 12.70 24.13
N ALA A 47 6.94 11.68 24.98
CA ALA A 47 8.01 11.58 25.97
C ALA A 47 9.38 11.15 25.38
N ALA A 48 9.45 10.74 24.12
CA ALA A 48 10.67 10.28 23.46
C ALA A 48 11.41 11.36 22.64
N SER A 49 10.93 12.61 22.63
CA SER A 49 11.55 13.72 21.90
C SER A 49 12.72 14.35 22.67
N LYS A 50 13.76 13.57 22.98
CA LYS A 50 15.11 14.15 22.99
C LYS A 50 15.46 14.40 21.52
N ALA A 51 16.07 15.54 21.21
CA ALA A 51 16.40 15.94 19.85
C ALA A 51 17.37 14.94 19.20
N THR A 52 16.82 13.86 18.63
CA THR A 52 17.56 12.91 17.81
C THR A 52 17.92 13.62 16.52
N ALA A 53 19.21 13.63 16.17
CA ALA A 53 19.66 14.14 14.89
C ALA A 53 18.79 13.54 13.76
N ALA A 54 18.45 14.34 12.75
CA ALA A 54 17.62 13.87 11.65
C ALA A 54 18.26 12.59 11.04
N PRO A 55 17.50 11.50 10.86
CA PRO A 55 18.06 10.23 10.44
C PRO A 55 18.83 10.39 9.13
N ALA A 56 20.04 9.85 9.09
CA ALA A 56 20.86 9.87 7.88
C ALA A 56 20.27 8.91 6.84
N TYR A 57 19.83 9.44 5.70
CA TYR A 57 19.34 8.65 4.58
C TYR A 57 20.38 8.56 3.47
N LYS A 58 20.68 7.34 3.03
CA LYS A 58 21.41 7.10 1.78
C LYS A 58 20.43 7.10 0.61
N ARG A 59 20.69 7.92 -0.40
CA ARG A 59 19.91 7.99 -1.64
C ARG A 59 20.60 7.17 -2.73
N TYR A 60 19.85 6.28 -3.36
CA TYR A 60 20.27 5.50 -4.52
C TYR A 60 19.42 5.86 -5.73
N GLU A 61 20.08 6.16 -6.84
CA GLU A 61 19.41 6.38 -8.13
C GLU A 61 19.45 5.09 -8.94
N LEU A 62 18.26 4.54 -9.24
CA LEU A 62 18.13 3.24 -9.88
C LEU A 62 17.84 3.34 -11.39
N GLY A 63 18.01 4.55 -11.94
CA GLY A 63 17.69 4.88 -13.33
C GLY A 63 16.19 4.97 -13.63
N LYS A 64 15.84 5.64 -14.74
CA LYS A 64 14.45 5.85 -15.21
C LYS A 64 13.53 6.55 -14.19
N GLY A 65 14.07 7.51 -13.42
CA GLY A 65 13.30 8.26 -12.41
C GLY A 65 12.95 7.47 -11.15
N ARG A 66 13.57 6.30 -10.95
CA ARG A 66 13.42 5.48 -9.75
C ARG A 66 14.44 5.90 -8.69
N LEU A 67 13.95 6.18 -7.49
CA LEU A 67 14.74 6.58 -6.34
C LEU A 67 14.48 5.65 -5.17
N LEU A 68 15.53 5.35 -4.43
CA LEU A 68 15.47 4.60 -3.19
C LEU A 68 16.19 5.38 -2.11
N PHE A 69 15.53 5.55 -0.96
CA PHE A 69 16.09 6.14 0.23
C PHE A 69 16.14 5.07 1.30
N VAL A 70 17.31 4.87 1.92
CA VAL A 70 17.53 3.86 2.95
C VAL A 70 18.04 4.57 4.19
N ASN A 71 17.40 4.34 5.31
CA ASN A 71 17.89 4.81 6.60
C ASN A 71 19.18 4.04 6.94
N SER A 72 20.28 4.74 7.21
CA SER A 72 21.55 4.06 7.55
C SER A 72 21.56 3.43 8.93
N GLU A 73 20.67 3.86 9.82
CA GLU A 73 20.60 3.41 11.21
C GLU A 73 19.56 2.32 11.44
N LYS A 74 18.71 2.04 10.44
CA LYS A 74 17.67 1.02 10.52
C LYS A 74 17.88 -0.02 9.42
N SER A 75 17.75 -1.28 9.80
CA SER A 75 17.91 -2.44 8.93
C SER A 75 16.64 -3.26 8.95
N PHE A 76 16.05 -3.55 7.80
CA PHE A 76 14.82 -4.35 7.75
C PHE A 76 15.10 -5.83 8.12
N GLU A 77 16.36 -6.25 8.07
CA GLU A 77 16.83 -7.63 8.24
C GLU A 77 16.52 -8.22 9.62
N SER A 78 16.43 -7.39 10.66
CA SER A 78 16.16 -7.81 12.05
C SER A 78 14.67 -7.89 12.41
N TYR A 79 13.77 -7.65 11.46
CA TYR A 79 12.33 -7.73 11.68
C TYR A 79 11.78 -9.11 11.27
N ASP A 80 10.57 -9.42 11.73
CA ASP A 80 9.91 -10.71 11.52
C ASP A 80 8.58 -10.59 10.76
N ASN A 81 7.84 -9.52 11.06
CA ASN A 81 6.44 -9.39 10.66
C ASN A 81 6.16 -8.13 9.85
N TRP A 82 4.99 -8.12 9.22
CA TRP A 82 4.51 -7.01 8.40
C TRP A 82 3.13 -6.55 8.84
N ILE A 83 2.92 -5.24 8.83
CA ILE A 83 1.62 -4.58 8.77
C ILE A 83 1.50 -3.95 7.39
N ILE A 84 0.33 -4.06 6.76
CA ILE A 84 0.06 -3.44 5.46
C ILE A 84 -1.04 -2.40 5.64
N ASP A 85 -0.67 -1.12 5.59
CA ASP A 85 -1.62 -0.02 5.72
C ASP A 85 -2.46 0.13 4.45
N GLN A 86 -3.62 0.75 4.55
CA GLN A 86 -4.40 1.12 3.36
C GLN A 86 -3.65 2.10 2.47
N SER A 87 -3.77 1.94 1.14
CA SER A 87 -3.16 2.87 0.18
C SER A 87 -3.86 4.23 0.20
N SER A 88 -3.07 5.30 0.05
CA SER A 88 -3.55 6.68 -0.06
C SER A 88 -3.36 7.23 -1.47
N PHE A 89 -4.21 8.18 -1.87
CA PHE A 89 -4.22 8.77 -3.21
C PHE A 89 -4.35 10.28 -3.11
N GLU A 90 -3.43 10.98 -3.75
CA GLU A 90 -3.41 12.41 -3.93
C GLU A 90 -3.49 12.70 -5.43
N PHE A 91 -4.62 13.29 -5.85
CA PHE A 91 -4.87 13.63 -7.24
C PHE A 91 -4.25 14.99 -7.57
N SER A 92 -3.80 15.15 -8.81
CA SER A 92 -3.25 16.43 -9.27
C SER A 92 -4.26 17.58 -9.14
N LYS A 93 -3.76 18.79 -8.90
CA LYS A 93 -4.58 20.01 -8.82
C LYS A 93 -5.51 20.09 -10.05
N ARG A 94 -6.79 20.38 -9.82
CA ARG A 94 -7.85 20.51 -10.84
C ARG A 94 -8.33 19.21 -11.50
N GLN A 95 -7.85 18.05 -11.09
CA GLN A 95 -8.41 16.78 -11.54
C GLN A 95 -9.56 16.32 -10.65
N ARG A 96 -10.62 15.79 -11.27
CA ARG A 96 -11.69 15.10 -10.55
C ARG A 96 -11.15 13.83 -9.90
N ALA A 97 -11.28 13.74 -8.58
CA ALA A 97 -10.94 12.52 -7.84
C ALA A 97 -11.78 11.33 -8.32
N LEU A 98 -11.27 10.12 -8.09
CA LEU A 98 -12.06 8.91 -8.29
C LEU A 98 -13.33 8.93 -7.42
N SER A 99 -14.39 8.29 -7.91
CA SER A 99 -15.59 8.07 -7.08
C SER A 99 -15.22 7.30 -5.81
N LYS A 100 -15.99 7.47 -4.73
CA LYS A 100 -15.77 6.74 -3.46
C LYS A 100 -15.74 5.22 -3.68
N ARG A 101 -16.61 4.71 -4.55
CA ARG A 101 -16.69 3.29 -4.94
C ARG A 101 -15.41 2.83 -5.64
N ASP A 102 -14.95 3.58 -6.63
CA ASP A 102 -13.75 3.24 -7.39
C ASP A 102 -12.49 3.32 -6.55
N LYS A 103 -12.39 4.33 -5.68
CA LYS A 103 -11.29 4.46 -4.71
C LYS A 103 -11.24 3.24 -3.78
N LYS A 104 -12.37 2.83 -3.19
CA LYS A 104 -12.43 1.65 -2.30
C LYS A 104 -12.06 0.36 -3.05
N ARG A 105 -12.53 0.21 -4.30
CA ARG A 105 -12.19 -0.93 -5.16
C ARG A 105 -10.69 -0.97 -5.44
N LEU A 106 -10.10 0.14 -5.84
CA LEU A 106 -8.67 0.24 -6.11
C LEU A 106 -7.84 -0.05 -4.85
N GLN A 107 -8.24 0.47 -3.68
CA GLN A 107 -7.60 0.16 -2.40
C GLN A 107 -7.61 -1.34 -2.11
N LYS A 108 -8.75 -2.01 -2.30
CA LYS A 108 -8.87 -3.46 -2.10
C LYS A 108 -7.94 -4.24 -3.03
N MET A 109 -7.85 -3.84 -4.30
CA MET A 109 -6.96 -4.48 -5.27
C MET A 109 -5.48 -4.31 -4.91
N LEU A 110 -5.08 -3.10 -4.50
CA LEU A 110 -3.69 -2.82 -4.10
C LEU A 110 -3.32 -3.47 -2.77
N LEU A 111 -4.26 -3.55 -1.83
CA LEU A 111 -4.08 -4.30 -0.58
C LEU A 111 -3.82 -5.78 -0.88
N LYS A 112 -4.71 -6.43 -1.63
CA LYS A 112 -4.53 -7.84 -2.03
C LYS A 112 -3.20 -8.07 -2.74
N ALA A 113 -2.81 -7.20 -3.67
CA ALA A 113 -1.53 -7.32 -4.36
C ALA A 113 -0.32 -7.21 -3.42
N ARG A 114 -0.37 -6.34 -2.41
CA ARG A 114 0.70 -6.22 -1.41
C ARG A 114 0.73 -7.41 -0.46
N GLU A 115 -0.43 -7.92 -0.05
CA GLU A 115 -0.51 -9.15 0.76
C GLU A 115 0.13 -10.34 0.04
N GLU A 116 -0.19 -10.53 -1.24
CA GLU A 116 0.41 -11.58 -2.08
C GLU A 116 1.94 -11.43 -2.17
N GLN A 117 2.45 -10.21 -2.37
CA GLN A 117 3.89 -9.93 -2.45
C GLN A 117 4.61 -10.07 -1.11
N THR A 118 3.97 -9.68 -0.01
CA THR A 118 4.55 -9.79 1.32
C THR A 118 4.64 -11.24 1.76
N LYS A 119 3.63 -12.06 1.42
CA LYS A 119 3.65 -13.51 1.67
C LYS A 119 4.81 -14.22 0.97
N SER A 120 5.19 -13.80 -0.25
CA SER A 120 6.37 -14.38 -0.93
C SER A 120 7.70 -14.05 -0.26
N PHE A 121 7.72 -13.13 0.72
CA PHE A 121 8.90 -12.81 1.52
C PHE A 121 8.99 -13.62 2.82
N GLY A 122 8.03 -14.53 3.06
CA GLY A 122 8.01 -15.44 4.21
C GLY A 122 7.81 -14.76 5.58
N GLY A 123 7.40 -13.49 5.60
CA GLY A 123 6.99 -12.80 6.82
C GLY A 123 5.50 -12.95 7.09
N THR A 124 5.11 -13.00 8.36
CA THR A 124 3.69 -13.04 8.74
C THR A 124 3.09 -11.64 8.67
N ILE A 125 1.90 -11.53 8.08
CA ILE A 125 1.12 -10.29 8.09
C ILE A 125 0.30 -10.27 9.38
N VAL A 126 0.52 -9.24 10.21
CA VAL A 126 -0.13 -9.03 11.50
C VAL A 126 -0.96 -7.75 11.49
N THR A 127 -1.86 -7.62 12.46
CA THR A 127 -2.76 -6.46 12.59
C THR A 127 -2.31 -5.46 13.66
N ALA A 128 -1.49 -5.89 14.61
CA ALA A 128 -0.98 -5.06 15.71
C ALA A 128 0.53 -4.84 15.59
N GLY A 129 0.98 -3.62 15.94
CA GLY A 129 2.40 -3.25 15.91
C GLY A 129 3.17 -3.90 17.06
N SER A 130 4.41 -4.33 16.78
CA SER A 130 5.37 -4.79 17.77
C SER A 130 6.78 -4.32 17.39
N PRO A 131 7.76 -4.40 18.31
CA PRO A 131 9.16 -4.13 17.99
C PRO A 131 9.69 -4.95 16.80
N CYS A 132 9.11 -6.12 16.50
CA CYS A 132 9.57 -6.99 15.41
C CYS A 132 8.76 -6.82 14.13
N THR A 133 7.96 -5.75 14.04
CA THR A 133 7.02 -5.54 12.94
C THR A 133 7.38 -4.32 12.11
N LEU A 134 7.39 -4.50 10.79
CA LEU A 134 7.51 -3.43 9.80
C LEU A 134 6.14 -3.05 9.26
N ARG A 135 5.92 -1.77 9.01
CA ARG A 135 4.68 -1.23 8.43
C ARG A 135 4.93 -0.78 7.00
N GLN A 136 4.17 -1.34 6.05
CA GLN A 136 4.19 -0.96 4.64
C GLN A 136 3.11 0.06 4.33
N ARG A 137 3.51 1.24 3.85
CA ARG A 137 2.61 2.27 3.34
C ARG A 137 2.80 2.45 1.84
N LEU A 138 1.67 2.68 1.15
CA LEU A 138 1.66 2.97 -0.27
C LEU A 138 0.93 4.29 -0.52
N HIS A 139 1.64 5.25 -1.08
CA HIS A 139 1.12 6.56 -1.43
C HIS A 139 1.19 6.75 -2.95
N LEU A 140 0.08 7.16 -3.54
CA LEU A 140 0.02 7.55 -4.94
C LEU A 140 -0.14 9.06 -5.00
N LYS A 141 0.93 9.75 -5.37
CA LYS A 141 0.99 11.21 -5.45
C LYS A 141 0.84 11.68 -6.88
N ASN A 142 0.26 12.87 -7.05
CA ASN A 142 0.07 13.51 -8.34
C ASN A 142 -0.63 12.61 -9.38
N VAL A 143 -1.64 11.85 -8.95
CA VAL A 143 -2.39 10.98 -9.87
C VAL A 143 -3.05 11.85 -10.94
N ARG A 144 -2.63 11.62 -12.19
CA ARG A 144 -3.11 12.23 -13.43
C ARG A 144 -3.84 11.20 -14.26
N LEU A 145 -5.15 11.34 -14.46
CA LEU A 145 -5.93 10.45 -15.32
C LEU A 145 -6.48 11.27 -16.49
N LYS A 146 -6.16 10.84 -17.72
CA LYS A 146 -6.74 11.39 -18.94
C LYS A 146 -8.11 10.76 -19.12
N SER A 147 -9.17 11.57 -19.26
CA SER A 147 -10.50 11.11 -19.69
C SER A 147 -10.73 11.52 -21.14
N SER A 148 -11.44 10.68 -21.89
CA SER A 148 -11.86 10.95 -23.28
C SER A 148 -12.84 12.12 -23.39
N GLU A 149 -13.51 12.49 -22.29
CA GLU A 149 -14.44 13.63 -22.21
C GLU A 149 -13.78 14.98 -22.58
N ARG A 150 -12.44 15.08 -22.55
CA ARG A 150 -11.70 16.29 -22.94
C ARG A 150 -11.00 16.22 -24.32
N GLY A 151 -11.41 15.30 -25.20
CA GLY A 151 -11.00 15.36 -26.61
C GLY A 151 -9.51 15.13 -26.89
N GLY A 152 -8.83 14.30 -26.09
CA GLY A 152 -7.46 13.88 -26.42
C GLY A 152 -7.42 12.96 -27.64
N SER A 153 -6.37 13.06 -28.46
CA SER A 153 -6.12 12.11 -29.56
C SER A 153 -6.15 10.66 -29.05
N GLN A 154 -6.91 9.77 -29.71
CA GLN A 154 -6.99 8.34 -29.38
C GLN A 154 -5.61 7.66 -29.31
N VAL A 155 -4.64 8.16 -30.10
CA VAL A 155 -3.24 7.70 -30.11
C VAL A 155 -2.50 8.00 -28.79
N SER A 156 -2.88 9.05 -28.07
CA SER A 156 -2.31 9.35 -26.75
C SER A 156 -2.81 8.37 -25.68
N PHE A 157 -4.05 7.88 -25.81
CA PHE A 157 -4.64 6.91 -24.89
C PHE A 157 -4.12 5.49 -25.13
N SER A 158 -3.72 5.14 -26.37
CA SER A 158 -3.11 3.85 -26.67
C SER A 158 -1.73 3.68 -26.01
N ARG A 159 -0.99 4.77 -25.74
CA ARG A 159 0.31 4.74 -25.04
C ARG A 159 0.19 4.89 -23.52
N SER A 160 -0.60 5.85 -23.03
CA SER A 160 -0.81 6.06 -21.60
C SER A 160 -2.10 6.83 -21.29
N PHE A 161 -2.98 6.28 -20.45
CA PHE A 161 -4.17 7.00 -19.97
C PHE A 161 -3.90 7.84 -18.71
N GLY A 162 -2.67 7.91 -18.22
CA GLY A 162 -2.36 8.72 -17.04
C GLY A 162 -0.91 8.66 -16.55
N SER A 163 -0.64 9.32 -15.44
CA SER A 163 0.64 9.21 -14.74
C SER A 163 0.45 9.36 -13.24
N THR A 164 1.36 8.82 -12.45
CA THR A 164 1.39 9.03 -11.00
C THR A 164 2.81 8.85 -10.49
N THR A 165 3.11 9.47 -9.36
CA THR A 165 4.28 9.13 -8.56
C THR A 165 3.84 8.10 -7.53
N VAL A 166 4.44 6.92 -7.53
CA VAL A 166 4.25 5.93 -6.48
C VAL A 166 5.34 6.11 -5.44
N VAL A 167 4.96 6.16 -4.17
CA VAL A 167 5.86 6.18 -3.02
C VAL A 167 5.49 5.00 -2.13
N ALA A 168 6.36 4.01 -2.04
CA ALA A 168 6.24 2.89 -1.10
C ALA A 168 7.18 3.16 0.09
N GLU A 169 6.64 3.20 1.30
CA GLU A 169 7.39 3.41 2.53
C GLU A 169 7.31 2.15 3.39
N ILE A 170 8.42 1.80 4.04
CA ILE A 170 8.51 0.80 5.09
C ILE A 170 9.00 1.54 6.32
N ARG A 171 8.24 1.39 7.39
CA ARG A 171 8.50 2.03 8.67
C ARG A 171 8.61 0.98 9.75
N ASP A 172 9.34 1.29 10.82
CA ASP A 172 9.19 0.56 12.08
C ASP A 172 7.76 0.76 12.59
N ALA A 173 7.04 -0.31 12.92
CA ALA A 173 5.63 -0.21 13.29
C ALA A 173 5.41 0.45 14.66
N LEU A 174 6.43 0.44 15.53
CA LEU A 174 6.37 0.99 16.88
C LEU A 174 6.80 2.47 16.88
N SER A 175 7.99 2.79 16.36
CA SER A 175 8.51 4.16 16.36
C SER A 175 7.98 5.03 15.20
N ASP A 176 7.32 4.43 14.22
CA ASP A 176 6.93 5.04 12.93
C ASP A 176 8.11 5.62 12.13
N GLU A 177 9.36 5.31 12.51
CA GLU A 177 10.56 5.77 11.81
C GLU A 177 10.69 5.08 10.45
N VAL A 178 11.10 5.84 9.45
CA VAL A 178 11.25 5.31 8.09
C VAL A 178 12.52 4.47 7.99
N VAL A 179 12.36 3.25 7.49
CA VAL A 179 13.45 2.32 7.16
C VAL A 179 13.81 2.44 5.69
N PHE A 180 12.81 2.41 4.80
CA PHE A 180 13.01 2.62 3.36
C PHE A 180 11.95 3.55 2.76
N ILE A 181 12.30 4.22 1.67
CA ILE A 181 11.35 4.85 0.76
C ILE A 181 11.74 4.49 -0.65
N TYR A 182 10.85 3.84 -1.37
CA TYR A 182 10.95 3.69 -2.82
C TYR A 182 10.02 4.68 -3.52
N LYS A 183 10.55 5.40 -4.51
CA LYS A 183 9.80 6.34 -5.33
C LYS A 183 9.99 6.02 -6.82
N GLU A 184 8.89 5.99 -7.56
CA GLU A 184 8.90 5.81 -9.01
C GLU A 184 7.82 6.68 -9.66
N ASP A 185 8.18 7.40 -10.72
CA ASP A 185 7.21 8.06 -11.60
C ASP A 185 6.76 7.10 -12.70
N VAL A 186 5.45 6.92 -12.82
CA VAL A 186 4.86 5.80 -13.56
C VAL A 186 3.85 6.32 -14.55
N ALA A 187 3.99 5.89 -15.81
CA ALA A 187 2.94 6.02 -16.80
C ALA A 187 1.85 4.95 -16.54
N LEU A 188 0.63 5.39 -16.33
CA LEU A 188 -0.50 4.53 -16.03
C LEU A 188 -1.06 3.96 -17.35
N GLY A 189 -0.36 2.97 -17.93
CA GLY A 189 -0.78 2.03 -18.98
C GLY A 189 -1.48 2.56 -20.25
N GLY A 190 -1.29 1.91 -21.40
CA GLY A 190 -2.01 2.21 -22.64
C GLY A 190 -3.34 1.49 -22.81
N GLY A 191 -4.17 1.92 -23.77
CA GLY A 191 -5.27 1.15 -24.36
C GLY A 191 -6.54 1.95 -24.67
N VAL A 192 -7.23 1.60 -25.75
CA VAL A 192 -8.52 2.19 -26.13
C VAL A 192 -9.58 1.98 -25.04
N SER A 193 -10.48 2.95 -24.95
CA SER A 193 -11.48 3.15 -23.90
C SER A 193 -12.41 1.94 -23.70
N GLY A 194 -12.07 1.07 -22.75
CA GLY A 194 -13.08 0.28 -22.03
C GLY A 194 -13.79 1.14 -20.98
N GLY A 195 -14.97 0.70 -20.53
CA GLY A 195 -15.77 1.37 -19.51
C GLY A 195 -15.02 1.64 -18.17
N PRO A 196 -15.65 2.30 -17.19
CA PRO A 196 -15.03 2.70 -15.92
C PRO A 196 -14.21 1.58 -15.24
N ASP A 197 -14.73 0.35 -15.26
CA ASP A 197 -14.09 -0.84 -14.70
C ASP A 197 -12.75 -1.19 -15.35
N ALA A 198 -12.66 -1.09 -16.68
CA ALA A 198 -11.43 -1.37 -17.41
C ALA A 198 -10.33 -0.35 -17.07
N ARG A 199 -10.68 0.89 -16.69
CA ARG A 199 -9.70 1.90 -16.25
C ARG A 199 -9.12 1.56 -14.88
N ILE A 200 -9.96 1.16 -13.92
CA ILE A 200 -9.51 0.78 -12.57
C ILE A 200 -8.64 -0.47 -12.60
N ASN A 201 -9.01 -1.47 -13.40
CA ASN A 201 -8.19 -2.68 -13.55
C ASN A 201 -6.82 -2.38 -14.17
N ARG A 202 -6.76 -1.51 -15.19
CA ARG A 202 -5.48 -1.09 -15.80
C ARG A 202 -4.62 -0.29 -14.82
N LEU A 203 -5.23 0.61 -14.06
CA LEU A 203 -4.56 1.35 -13.00
C LEU A 203 -3.94 0.39 -11.98
N ALA A 204 -4.73 -0.55 -11.46
CA ALA A 204 -4.26 -1.56 -10.52
C ALA A 204 -3.11 -2.41 -11.10
N LYS A 205 -3.19 -2.81 -12.37
CA LYS A 205 -2.13 -3.57 -13.05
C LYS A 205 -0.82 -2.77 -13.13
N ALA A 206 -0.88 -1.51 -13.58
CA ALA A 206 0.30 -0.66 -13.67
C ALA A 206 0.96 -0.46 -12.30
N LEU A 207 0.16 -0.22 -11.27
CA LEU A 207 0.65 -0.06 -9.90
C LEU A 207 1.22 -1.36 -9.31
N ARG A 208 0.63 -2.51 -9.64
CA ARG A 208 1.17 -3.81 -9.25
C ARG A 208 2.58 -4.02 -9.77
N ILE A 209 2.87 -3.63 -11.02
CA ILE A 209 4.21 -3.71 -11.61
C ILE A 209 5.21 -2.88 -10.78
N VAL A 210 4.83 -1.69 -10.37
CA VAL A 210 5.68 -0.80 -9.56
C VAL A 210 5.97 -1.40 -8.19
N MET A 211 4.96 -2.01 -7.55
CA MET A 211 5.16 -2.71 -6.29
C MET A 211 6.08 -3.93 -6.46
N VAL A 212 5.97 -4.66 -7.58
CA VAL A 212 6.93 -5.75 -7.92
C VAL A 212 8.35 -5.19 -8.07
N ASN A 213 8.52 -4.03 -8.71
CA ASN A 213 9.83 -3.38 -8.85
C ASN A 213 10.41 -2.98 -7.50
N ALA A 214 9.61 -2.31 -6.66
CA ALA A 214 9.99 -1.93 -5.30
C ALA A 214 10.43 -3.14 -4.49
N HIS A 215 9.65 -4.23 -4.57
CA HIS A 215 9.98 -5.50 -3.94
C HIS A 215 11.31 -6.06 -4.45
N LYS A 216 11.50 -6.16 -5.78
CA LYS A 216 12.76 -6.65 -6.36
C LYS A 216 13.97 -5.84 -5.89
N ILE A 217 13.82 -4.53 -5.74
CA ILE A 217 14.89 -3.65 -5.27
C ILE A 217 15.20 -3.93 -3.80
N LEU A 218 14.18 -3.98 -2.94
CA LEU A 218 14.34 -4.30 -1.52
C LEU A 218 15.03 -5.66 -1.34
N VAL A 219 14.58 -6.67 -2.07
CA VAL A 219 15.05 -8.04 -1.91
C VAL A 219 16.37 -8.30 -2.60
N HIS A 220 16.67 -7.70 -3.75
CA HIS A 220 17.83 -8.11 -4.56
C HIS A 220 18.89 -7.02 -4.77
N ALA A 221 18.56 -5.74 -4.62
CA ALA A 221 19.49 -4.67 -4.95
C ALA A 221 20.20 -4.08 -3.72
N LEU A 222 19.58 -4.12 -2.55
CA LEU A 222 20.18 -3.59 -1.33
C LEU A 222 21.26 -4.52 -0.78
N PRO A 223 22.40 -4.03 -0.25
CA PRO A 223 23.30 -4.89 0.50
C PRO A 223 22.53 -5.45 1.72
N LEU A 224 22.56 -6.78 1.88
CA LEU A 224 22.08 -7.42 3.10
C LEU A 224 23.28 -7.72 3.96
N HIS A 225 23.09 -7.49 5.25
CA HIS A 225 24.11 -7.62 6.26
C HIS A 225 23.66 -8.69 7.24
N GLU A 226 24.26 -9.88 7.19
CA GLU A 226 23.87 -11.00 8.06
C GLU A 226 24.06 -10.65 9.53
N GLU A 227 25.10 -9.88 9.84
CA GLU A 227 25.38 -9.35 11.17
C GLU A 227 24.23 -8.50 11.73
N ARG A 228 23.38 -7.93 10.85
CA ARG A 228 22.25 -7.11 11.26
C ARG A 228 21.00 -7.89 11.62
N ILE A 229 20.92 -9.18 11.31
CA ILE A 229 19.77 -10.02 11.66
C ILE A 229 19.57 -10.05 13.18
N ALA A 230 20.66 -10.08 13.93
CA ALA A 230 20.64 -10.19 15.38
C ALA A 230 20.41 -8.86 16.13
N THR A 231 20.35 -7.71 15.44
CA THR A 231 20.36 -6.38 16.10
C THR A 231 19.12 -6.07 16.93
N ARG A 232 18.06 -6.88 16.80
CA ARG A 232 16.82 -6.73 17.58
C ARG A 232 16.51 -7.97 18.42
N ASN A 233 17.48 -8.85 18.65
CA ASN A 233 17.29 -10.04 19.50
C ASN A 233 16.86 -9.66 20.93
N GLU A 234 17.33 -8.52 21.44
CA GLU A 234 16.92 -8.00 22.76
C GLU A 234 15.41 -7.69 22.85
N PHE A 235 14.77 -7.43 21.71
CA PHE A 235 13.32 -7.24 21.61
C PHE A 235 12.57 -8.54 21.30
N GLY A 236 13.26 -9.68 21.30
CA GLY A 236 12.70 -10.98 20.94
C GLY A 236 12.53 -11.21 19.44
N CYS A 237 13.13 -10.37 18.59
CA CYS A 237 13.01 -10.51 17.14
C CYS A 237 13.96 -11.58 16.62
N SER A 238 13.48 -12.43 15.71
CA SER A 238 14.28 -13.53 15.15
C SER A 238 15.06 -13.13 13.89
N GLY A 239 14.73 -11.98 13.30
CA GLY A 239 15.24 -11.51 12.02
C GLY A 239 14.80 -12.37 10.84
N GLN A 240 13.58 -12.91 10.90
CA GLN A 240 13.05 -13.84 9.90
C GLN A 240 13.04 -13.22 8.49
N LEU A 241 12.76 -11.91 8.40
CA LEU A 241 12.73 -11.21 7.12
C LEU A 241 14.11 -11.15 6.46
N GLY A 242 15.16 -10.89 7.23
CA GLY A 242 16.55 -10.92 6.74
C GLY A 242 16.96 -12.31 6.26
N LYS A 243 16.68 -13.34 7.07
CA LYS A 243 16.94 -14.75 6.73
C LYS A 243 16.27 -15.16 5.41
N ASN A 244 15.01 -14.81 5.24
CA ASN A 244 14.27 -15.10 4.01
C ASN A 244 14.86 -14.37 2.80
N ALA A 245 15.25 -13.11 2.97
CA ALA A 245 15.86 -12.31 1.90
C ALA A 245 17.17 -12.94 1.39
N ILE A 246 18.02 -13.44 2.30
CA ILE A 246 19.26 -14.14 1.96
C ILE A 246 18.98 -15.44 1.22
N SER A 247 18.05 -16.26 1.73
CA SER A 247 17.65 -17.52 1.10
C SER A 247 17.17 -17.30 -0.35
N LEU A 248 16.30 -16.31 -0.57
CA LEU A 248 15.80 -15.95 -1.90
C LEU A 248 16.91 -15.48 -2.86
N ARG A 249 17.97 -14.84 -2.35
CA ARG A 249 19.13 -14.46 -3.18
C ARG A 249 19.97 -15.67 -3.56
N ALA A 250 20.23 -16.56 -2.61
CA ALA A 250 20.99 -17.78 -2.85
C ALA A 250 20.29 -18.66 -3.90
N GLU A 251 18.97 -18.83 -3.79
CA GLU A 251 18.17 -19.57 -4.77
C GLU A 251 18.27 -18.94 -6.16
N ARG A 252 18.14 -17.62 -6.27
CA ARG A 252 18.25 -16.92 -7.56
C ARG A 252 19.64 -17.04 -8.17
N ALA A 253 20.70 -16.95 -7.38
CA ALA A 253 22.07 -17.12 -7.86
C ALA A 253 22.28 -18.53 -8.44
N ARG A 254 21.75 -19.56 -7.76
CA ARG A 254 21.78 -20.95 -8.22
C ARG A 254 21.02 -21.14 -9.54
N LEU A 255 19.86 -20.50 -9.71
CA LEU A 255 19.10 -20.57 -10.96
C LEU A 255 19.78 -19.83 -12.12
N ALA A 256 20.61 -18.82 -11.83
CA ALA A 256 21.33 -18.07 -12.86
C ALA A 256 22.61 -18.79 -13.34
N SER A 257 23.09 -19.80 -12.62
CA SER A 257 24.26 -20.60 -12.99
C SER A 257 23.91 -21.91 -13.70
N GLN A 258 22.61 -22.14 -13.98
CA GLN A 258 22.11 -23.25 -14.80
C GLN A 258 21.86 -22.75 -16.22
#